data_AF-A0ABD8ANR7-F1
#
_entry.id   AF-A0ABD8ANR7-F1
#
_cell.length_a   1.000
_cell.length_b   1.000
_cell.length_c   1.000
_cell.angle_alpha   90.00
_cell.angle_beta   90.00
_cell.angle_gamma   90.00
#
_symmetry.space_group_name_H-M   'P 1'
#
loop_
_entity.id
_entity.type
_entity.pdbx_description
1 polymer ?
#
loop_
_entity_poly.entity_id
_entity_poly.type
_entity_poly.pdbx_seq_one_letter_code
_entity_poly.pdbx_strand_id
1 'polypeptide(L)'
;MAKKSKKTIPALIYQYQGPQRNVGFVLSPLYIEESVEVEMEDMLFIYNEDFDYIRPALDRAFPLTDPRTGEEMKTFDPCWENPITKEVWVGILSELDQQVVAEPEFRMFLNQFTAWVRNHLQLADGIEVTGNL
;
A
#
# COMPACT_ATOMS: atom_id res chain seq x y z
N MET A 1 -20.82 26.13 15.53
CA MET A 1 -20.06 24.90 15.84
C MET A 1 -19.59 24.32 14.51
N ALA A 2 -18.30 24.41 14.20
CA ALA A 2 -17.75 23.80 13.00
C ALA A 2 -17.80 22.26 13.18
N LYS A 3 -18.43 21.55 12.24
CA LYS A 3 -18.32 20.09 12.17
C LYS A 3 -16.83 19.76 12.05
N LYS A 4 -16.23 19.15 13.08
CA LYS A 4 -14.95 18.45 12.90
C LYS A 4 -15.21 17.38 11.82
N SER A 5 -14.66 17.57 10.61
CA SER A 5 -14.59 16.48 9.65
C SER A 5 -13.92 15.31 10.36
N LYS A 6 -14.54 14.13 10.31
CA LYS A 6 -13.89 12.91 10.79
C LYS A 6 -12.66 12.72 9.90
N LYS A 7 -11.47 12.62 10.51
CA LYS A 7 -10.27 12.14 9.84
C LYS A 7 -10.56 10.72 9.33
N THR A 8 -10.30 10.46 8.06
CA THR A 8 -10.56 9.15 7.42
C THR A 8 -9.42 8.83 6.47
N ILE A 9 -9.04 7.56 6.39
CA ILE A 9 -8.05 7.10 5.42
C ILE A 9 -8.63 7.30 4.01
N PRO A 10 -7.95 8.01 3.10
CA PRO A 10 -8.38 8.14 1.72
C PRO A 10 -8.36 6.78 1.03
N ALA A 11 -9.41 6.48 0.26
CA ALA A 11 -9.49 5.26 -0.53
C ALA A 11 -9.05 5.52 -1.98
N LEU A 12 -8.17 4.68 -2.51
CA LEU A 12 -7.89 4.60 -3.94
C LEU A 12 -8.75 3.49 -4.55
N ILE A 13 -9.55 3.85 -5.54
CA ILE A 13 -10.57 2.99 -6.14
C ILE A 13 -10.34 2.92 -7.65
N TYR A 14 -10.44 1.71 -8.20
CA TYR A 14 -10.44 1.47 -9.63
C TYR A 14 -11.78 0.91 -10.12
N GLN A 15 -12.12 -0.33 -9.78
CA GLN A 15 -13.34 -1.01 -10.20
C GLN A 15 -14.29 -1.31 -9.05
N TYR A 16 -13.91 -1.09 -7.79
CA TYR A 16 -14.79 -1.39 -6.67
C TYR A 16 -16.13 -0.61 -6.74
N GLN A 17 -17.24 -1.35 -6.83
CA GLN A 17 -18.60 -0.80 -6.79
C GLN A 17 -19.43 -1.33 -5.61
N GLY A 18 -18.78 -2.08 -4.70
CA GLY A 18 -19.43 -2.73 -3.57
C GLY A 18 -19.82 -1.78 -2.42
N PRO A 19 -20.55 -2.27 -1.42
CA PRO A 19 -20.84 -1.51 -0.21
C PRO A 19 -19.55 -1.24 0.59
N GLN A 20 -19.41 -0.06 1.22
CA GLN A 20 -18.25 0.26 2.06
C GLN A 20 -18.14 -0.66 3.30
N ARG A 21 -17.60 -1.87 3.09
CA ARG A 21 -17.35 -2.88 4.13
C ARG A 21 -15.95 -2.77 4.73
N ASN A 22 -15.11 -1.89 4.15
CA ASN A 22 -13.72 -1.66 4.52
C ASN A 22 -12.88 -2.94 4.53
N VAL A 23 -13.18 -3.91 3.66
CA VAL A 23 -12.39 -5.12 3.46
C VAL A 23 -11.37 -4.84 2.35
N GLY A 24 -10.09 -4.98 2.67
CA GLY A 24 -8.99 -4.64 1.77
C GLY A 24 -7.69 -4.42 2.53
N PHE A 25 -6.92 -3.44 2.07
CA PHE A 25 -5.56 -3.20 2.53
C PHE A 25 -5.35 -1.74 2.87
N VAL A 26 -4.70 -1.51 4.01
CA VAL A 26 -4.17 -0.21 4.40
C VAL A 26 -2.68 -0.21 4.08
N LEU A 27 -2.23 0.83 3.39
CA LEU A 27 -0.83 1.15 3.22
C LEU A 27 -0.47 2.33 4.11
N SER A 28 0.59 2.18 4.90
CA SER A 28 1.10 3.20 5.81
C SER A 28 2.60 3.41 5.62
N PRO A 29 3.10 4.65 5.72
CA PRO A 29 4.52 4.93 5.88
C PRO A 29 5.13 4.09 7.01
N LEU A 30 6.18 3.34 6.68
CA LEU A 30 6.94 2.55 7.65
C LEU A 30 8.12 3.37 8.18
N TYR A 31 8.20 3.51 9.50
CA TYR A 31 9.36 4.03 10.22
C TYR A 31 9.86 2.94 11.17
N ILE A 32 11.12 2.51 11.02
CA ILE A 32 11.64 1.32 11.72
C ILE A 32 12.14 1.68 13.12
N GLU A 33 12.89 2.78 13.23
CA GLU A 33 13.56 3.18 14.49
C GLU A 33 12.74 4.18 15.31
N GLU A 34 11.84 4.92 14.66
CA GLU A 34 11.08 5.99 15.29
C GLU A 34 9.62 5.56 15.53
N SER A 35 9.12 5.80 16.75
CA SER A 35 7.69 5.70 17.05
C SER A 35 6.96 6.91 16.48
N VAL A 36 6.85 6.98 15.16
CA VAL A 36 6.10 8.02 14.44
C VAL A 36 4.64 7.58 14.37
N GLU A 37 3.75 8.39 14.95
CA GLU A 37 2.32 8.22 14.75
C GLU A 37 2.00 8.66 13.31
N VAL A 38 1.52 7.71 12.50
CA VAL A 38 1.09 7.97 11.13
C VAL A 38 -0.34 8.49 11.17
N GLU A 39 -0.56 9.69 10.63
CA GLU A 39 -1.90 10.27 10.52
C GLU A 39 -2.73 9.54 9.47
N MET A 40 -4.05 9.45 9.67
CA MET A 40 -4.95 8.73 8.76
C MET A 40 -4.93 9.30 7.34
N GLU A 41 -4.68 10.61 7.20
CA GLU A 41 -4.57 11.28 5.91
C GLU A 41 -3.32 10.88 5.10
N ASP A 42 -2.29 10.39 5.78
CA ASP A 42 -1.02 9.92 5.17
C ASP A 42 -1.05 8.42 4.89
N MET A 43 -2.16 7.74 5.18
CA MET A 43 -2.41 6.34 4.82
C MET A 43 -3.16 6.25 3.48
N LEU A 44 -3.19 5.06 2.90
CA LEU A 44 -3.98 4.75 1.72
C LEU A 44 -4.77 3.47 1.93
N PHE A 45 -6.07 3.50 1.68
CA PHE A 45 -6.89 2.30 1.67
C PHE A 45 -7.16 1.85 0.24
N ILE A 46 -7.07 0.55 -0.03
CA ILE A 46 -7.41 -0.06 -1.31
C ILE A 46 -8.32 -1.26 -1.03
N TYR A 47 -9.47 -1.31 -1.69
CA TYR A 47 -10.37 -2.46 -1.59
C TYR A 47 -9.70 -3.72 -2.13
N ASN A 48 -10.07 -4.88 -1.58
CA ASN A 48 -9.45 -6.15 -1.98
C ASN A 48 -9.49 -6.37 -3.50
N GLU A 49 -10.62 -6.12 -4.16
CA GLU A 49 -10.75 -6.31 -5.61
C GLU A 49 -9.82 -5.38 -6.43
N ASP A 50 -9.59 -4.16 -5.94
CA ASP A 50 -8.68 -3.21 -6.60
C ASP A 50 -7.21 -3.52 -6.26
N PHE A 51 -6.96 -4.12 -5.09
CA PHE A 51 -5.61 -4.50 -4.67
C PHE A 51 -5.07 -5.69 -5.47
N ASP A 52 -5.94 -6.56 -6.01
CA ASP A 52 -5.55 -7.66 -6.89
C ASP A 52 -4.77 -7.21 -8.13
N TYR A 53 -4.89 -5.93 -8.53
CA TYR A 53 -4.12 -5.37 -9.64
C TYR A 53 -2.68 -4.99 -9.26
N ILE A 54 -2.38 -4.84 -7.97
CA ILE A 54 -1.04 -4.52 -7.43
C ILE A 54 -0.39 -5.77 -6.83
N ARG A 55 -1.20 -6.67 -6.27
CA ARG A 55 -0.81 -7.87 -5.55
C ARG A 55 0.25 -8.73 -6.27
N PRO A 56 0.19 -8.97 -7.59
CA PRO A 56 1.20 -9.79 -8.27
C PRO A 56 2.63 -9.22 -8.18
N ALA A 57 2.78 -7.89 -8.20
CA ALA A 57 4.10 -7.25 -8.07
C ALA A 57 4.62 -7.36 -6.63
N LEU A 58 3.73 -7.26 -5.64
CA LEU A 58 4.06 -7.50 -4.24
C LEU A 58 4.49 -8.95 -4.01
N ASP A 59 3.70 -9.93 -4.46
CA ASP A 59 4.00 -11.36 -4.25
C ASP A 59 5.36 -11.76 -4.81
N ARG A 60 5.78 -11.17 -5.94
CA ARG A 60 7.10 -11.41 -6.54
C ARG A 60 8.27 -10.85 -5.73
N ALA A 61 8.03 -9.91 -4.83
CA ALA A 61 9.06 -9.40 -3.94
C ALA A 61 9.42 -10.39 -2.83
N PHE A 62 8.51 -11.31 -2.48
CA PHE A 62 8.73 -12.31 -1.44
C PHE A 62 9.60 -13.48 -1.95
N PRO A 63 10.41 -14.11 -1.07
CA PRO A 63 10.50 -13.89 0.37
C PRO A 63 11.24 -12.59 0.75
N LEU A 64 10.86 -12.02 1.88
CA LEU A 64 11.44 -10.80 2.45
C LEU A 64 11.92 -11.06 3.89
N THR A 65 12.73 -10.14 4.41
CA THR A 65 13.08 -10.11 5.83
C THR A 65 12.32 -8.97 6.49
N ASP A 66 11.60 -9.25 7.58
CA ASP A 66 10.94 -8.23 8.38
C ASP A 66 12.03 -7.28 8.93
N PRO A 67 11.97 -5.98 8.62
CA PRO A 67 13.02 -5.03 9.00
C PRO A 67 13.04 -4.71 10.50
N ARG A 68 11.98 -5.03 11.25
CA ARG A 68 11.88 -4.81 12.70
C ARG A 68 12.36 -6.02 13.49
N THR A 69 12.04 -7.23 13.04
CA THR A 69 12.33 -8.48 13.79
C THR A 69 13.50 -9.28 13.22
N GLY A 70 13.83 -9.08 11.94
CA GLY A 70 14.79 -9.90 11.21
C GLY A 70 14.25 -11.27 10.78
N GLU A 71 12.97 -11.55 11.00
CA GLU A 71 12.34 -12.83 10.62
C GLU A 71 12.07 -12.90 9.11
N GLU A 72 12.09 -14.12 8.55
CA GLU A 72 11.75 -14.32 7.14
C GLU A 72 10.23 -14.32 6.94
N MET A 73 9.75 -13.39 6.12
CA MET A 73 8.39 -13.38 5.58
C MET A 73 8.41 -14.14 4.26
N LYS A 74 7.89 -15.38 4.24
CA LYS A 74 7.93 -16.26 3.06
C LYS A 74 7.00 -15.82 1.94
N THR A 75 5.86 -15.26 2.31
CA THR A 75 4.77 -14.85 1.40
C THR A 75 4.07 -13.65 2.01
N PHE A 76 3.41 -12.87 1.17
CA PHE A 76 2.52 -11.80 1.65
C PHE A 76 1.36 -12.37 2.46
N ASP A 77 1.15 -11.85 3.66
CA ASP A 77 0.06 -12.22 4.57
C ASP A 77 -1.13 -11.27 4.40
N PRO A 78 -2.29 -11.73 3.89
CA PRO A 78 -3.46 -10.86 3.69
C PRO A 78 -4.24 -10.49 4.97
N CYS A 79 -3.89 -11.08 6.11
CA CYS A 79 -4.61 -10.87 7.38
C CYS A 79 -3.79 -10.04 8.39
N TRP A 80 -2.52 -9.77 8.10
CA TRP A 80 -1.57 -9.15 9.02
C TRP A 80 -0.71 -8.09 8.33
N GLU A 81 0.25 -7.55 9.08
CA GLU A 81 1.22 -6.56 8.63
C GLU A 81 2.29 -7.18 7.72
N ASN A 82 2.64 -6.44 6.67
CA ASN A 82 3.73 -6.77 5.76
C ASN A 82 4.64 -5.55 5.64
N PRO A 83 5.61 -5.37 6.55
CA PRO A 83 6.55 -4.25 6.48
C PRO A 83 7.54 -4.43 5.32
N ILE A 84 7.47 -3.57 4.30
CA ILE A 84 8.31 -3.65 3.10
C ILE A 84 9.21 -2.41 3.03
N THR A 85 10.53 -2.62 2.97
CA THR A 85 11.50 -1.52 2.94
C THR A 85 11.49 -0.76 1.62
N LYS A 86 11.99 0.48 1.67
CA LYS A 86 12.13 1.37 0.52
C LYS A 86 12.88 0.73 -0.64
N GLU A 87 13.95 -0.02 -0.37
CA GLU A 87 14.76 -0.68 -1.39
C GLU A 87 13.95 -1.70 -2.18
N VAL A 88 13.09 -2.45 -1.48
CA VAL A 88 12.19 -3.44 -2.10
C VAL A 88 11.11 -2.73 -2.92
N TRP A 89 10.53 -1.65 -2.38
CA TRP A 89 9.54 -0.86 -3.10
C TRP A 89 10.04 -0.27 -4.41
N VAL A 90 11.32 0.09 -4.52
CA VAL A 90 11.90 0.54 -5.80
C VAL A 90 11.70 -0.52 -6.90
N GLY A 91 11.88 -1.80 -6.57
CA GLY A 91 11.65 -2.91 -7.51
C GLY A 91 10.17 -3.05 -7.88
N ILE A 92 9.28 -3.06 -6.87
CA ILE A 92 7.83 -3.15 -7.07
C ILE A 92 7.31 -2.01 -7.94
N LEU A 93 7.74 -0.77 -7.67
CA LEU A 93 7.35 0.41 -8.44
C LEU A 93 7.83 0.34 -9.89
N SER A 94 9.08 -0.11 -10.11
CA SER A 94 9.61 -0.28 -11.46
C SER A 94 8.79 -1.29 -12.26
N GLU A 95 8.34 -2.37 -11.64
CA GLU A 95 7.49 -3.36 -12.28
C GLU A 95 6.11 -2.78 -12.66
N LEU A 96 5.46 -2.10 -11.72
CA LEU A 96 4.15 -1.48 -11.95
C LEU A 96 4.20 -0.40 -13.04
N ASP A 97 5.27 0.40 -13.10
CA ASP A 97 5.46 1.42 -14.14
C ASP A 97 5.56 0.82 -15.55
N GLN A 98 6.26 -0.31 -15.66
CA GLN A 98 6.54 -1.02 -16.91
C GLN A 98 5.35 -1.86 -17.38
N GLN A 99 4.35 -2.06 -16.54
CA GLN A 99 3.15 -2.80 -16.90
C GLN A 99 2.46 -2.14 -18.10
N VAL A 100 2.36 -2.90 -19.20
CA VAL A 100 1.64 -2.48 -20.40
C VAL A 100 0.15 -2.61 -20.13
N VAL A 101 -0.54 -1.49 -20.07
CA VAL A 101 -1.97 -1.41 -19.77
C VAL A 101 -2.69 -0.74 -20.95
N ALA A 102 -3.71 -1.42 -21.49
CA ALA A 102 -4.52 -0.89 -22.58
C ALA A 102 -5.62 0.08 -22.09
N GLU A 103 -6.10 -0.11 -20.87
CA GLU A 103 -7.19 0.67 -20.28
C GLU A 103 -6.67 1.95 -19.60
N PRO A 104 -7.09 3.15 -20.05
CA PRO A 104 -6.63 4.42 -19.49
C PRO A 104 -6.91 4.57 -17.99
N GLU A 105 -8.07 4.10 -17.53
CA GLU A 105 -8.51 4.16 -16.14
C GLU A 105 -7.60 3.32 -15.25
N PHE A 106 -7.24 2.11 -15.68
CA PHE A 106 -6.29 1.28 -14.95
C PHE A 106 -4.90 1.91 -14.91
N ARG A 107 -4.44 2.53 -16.01
CA ARG A 107 -3.17 3.27 -16.01
C ARG A 107 -3.19 4.45 -15.03
N MET A 108 -4.32 5.14 -14.92
CA MET A 108 -4.50 6.23 -13.96
C MET A 108 -4.44 5.74 -12.51
N PHE A 109 -5.10 4.62 -12.20
CA PHE A 109 -5.02 3.98 -10.90
C PHE A 109 -3.57 3.64 -10.51
N LEU A 110 -2.82 2.98 -11.40
CA LEU A 110 -1.40 2.66 -11.15
C LEU A 110 -0.55 3.92 -10.97
N ASN A 111 -0.78 4.96 -11.78
CA ASN A 111 -0.04 6.22 -11.64
C ASN A 111 -0.32 6.89 -10.29
N GLN A 112 -1.57 6.91 -9.84
CA GLN A 112 -1.94 7.47 -8.54
C GLN A 112 -1.33 6.66 -7.39
N PHE A 113 -1.42 5.33 -7.46
CA PHE A 113 -0.81 4.43 -6.49
C PHE A 113 0.71 4.65 -6.39
N THR A 114 1.41 4.54 -7.51
CA THR A 114 2.88 4.65 -7.54
C THR A 114 3.36 6.06 -7.15
N ALA A 115 2.62 7.11 -7.52
CA ALA A 115 2.92 8.47 -7.07
C ALA A 115 2.77 8.60 -5.54
N TRP A 116 1.70 8.05 -4.96
CA TRP A 116 1.49 8.06 -3.51
C TRP A 116 2.64 7.35 -2.78
N VAL A 117 3.04 6.16 -3.24
CA VAL A 117 4.15 5.41 -2.64
C VAL A 117 5.46 6.20 -2.74
N ARG A 118 5.80 6.73 -3.93
CA ARG A 118 7.02 7.52 -4.12
C ARG A 118 7.09 8.75 -3.23
N ASN A 119 5.96 9.44 -3.03
CA ASN A 119 5.90 10.62 -2.19
C ASN A 119 6.22 10.28 -0.73
N HIS A 120 5.64 9.22 -0.19
CA HIS A 120 5.87 8.81 1.21
C HIS A 120 7.27 8.23 1.42
N LEU A 121 7.80 7.48 0.44
CA LEU A 121 9.17 6.96 0.48
C LEU A 121 10.25 8.05 0.45
N GLN A 122 9.92 9.32 0.23
CA GLN A 122 10.91 10.40 0.39
C GLN A 122 11.41 10.51 1.83
N LEU A 123 10.54 10.22 2.80
CA LEU A 123 10.82 10.37 4.23
C LEU A 123 10.75 9.06 5.01
N ALA A 124 9.94 8.10 4.55
CA ALA A 124 9.76 6.81 5.20
C ALA A 124 10.85 5.79 4.85
N ASP A 125 11.09 4.85 5.77
CA ASP A 125 11.99 3.70 5.58
C ASP A 125 11.37 2.61 4.68
N GLY A 126 10.07 2.70 4.45
CA GLY A 126 9.32 1.77 3.62
C GLY A 126 7.82 2.10 3.60
N ILE A 127 7.02 1.15 3.14
CA ILE A 127 5.57 1.16 3.31
C ILE A 127 5.18 -0.19 3.90
N GLU A 128 4.40 -0.17 4.96
CA GLU A 128 3.75 -1.35 5.52
C GLU A 128 2.40 -1.55 4.85
N VAL A 129 2.10 -2.79 4.50
CA VAL A 129 0.80 -3.18 3.96
C VAL A 129 0.10 -4.07 4.97
N THR A 130 -1.05 -3.63 5.48
CA THR A 130 -1.84 -4.38 6.45
C THR A 130 -3.17 -4.75 5.83
N GLY A 131 -3.43 -6.06 5.73
CA GLY A 131 -4.70 -6.57 5.24
C GLY A 131 -5.68 -6.88 6.37
N ASN A 132 -6.97 -6.98 6.05
CA ASN A 132 -8.02 -7.38 6.99
C ASN A 132 -9.00 -8.41 6.40
N LEU A 133 -8.48 -9.31 5.55
CA LEU A 133 -9.25 -10.37 4.90
C LEU A 133 -9.64 -11.51 5.83
#